data_AF-A0A7W1LWF5-F1
#
_entry.id   AF-A0A7W1LWF5-F1
#
_cell.length_a   1.000
_cell.length_b   1.000
_cell.length_c   1.000
_cell.angle_alpha   90.00
_cell.angle_beta   90.00
_cell.angle_gamma   90.00
#
_symmetry.space_group_name_H-M   'P 1'
#
loop_
_entity.id
_entity.type
_entity.pdbx_description
1 polymer ?
#
loop_
_entity_poly.entity_id
_entity_poly.type
_entity_poly.pdbx_seq_one_letter_code
_entity_poly.pdbx_strand_id
1 'polypeptide(L)'
;MHYQPVPGIDPEYPIAAIYRNTAPDPTSPWVMPGQYTVVLTASGATFTQPLVVKMDPRVKTSLADLGRQFEQSEQLYKEWAPLNSINERINSLGAQITKLRPRAEGNSPITAELDAFTKKLQELTGAANPRPGDSLNLGVLIRLQTLFGILQEVDAAPTPQVSAAVENLQREIRSVNERWRVIESQDIRALNHQLQAAGLQELKEPGQK
;
A
#
# COMPACT_ATOMS: atom_id res chain seq x y z
N MET A 1 -3.72 -6.13 21.37
CA MET A 1 -4.82 -5.32 20.79
C MET A 1 -4.21 -4.51 19.68
N HIS A 2 -4.86 -4.48 18.52
CA HIS A 2 -4.40 -3.74 17.35
C HIS A 2 -5.38 -2.63 17.00
N TYR A 3 -4.92 -1.70 16.16
CA TYR A 3 -5.81 -0.76 15.46
C TYR A 3 -6.73 -1.49 14.47
N GLN A 4 -7.58 -0.74 13.79
CA GLN A 4 -8.38 -1.31 12.72
C GLN A 4 -7.46 -1.76 11.57
N PRO A 5 -7.69 -2.92 10.94
CA PRO A 5 -6.95 -3.33 9.76
C PRO A 5 -7.01 -2.25 8.67
N VAL A 6 -5.93 -2.13 7.87
CA VAL A 6 -5.91 -1.19 6.74
C VAL A 6 -7.04 -1.54 5.77
N PRO A 7 -7.89 -0.57 5.38
CA PRO A 7 -9.03 -0.83 4.52
C PRO A 7 -8.58 -1.24 3.11
N GLY A 8 -9.29 -2.18 2.51
CA GLY A 8 -9.06 -2.62 1.13
C GLY A 8 -7.87 -3.56 0.93
N ILE A 9 -7.24 -4.03 2.01
CA ILE A 9 -6.20 -5.05 1.94
C ILE A 9 -6.81 -6.42 2.18
N ASP A 10 -6.54 -7.36 1.27
CA ASP A 10 -6.96 -8.74 1.43
C ASP A 10 -6.26 -9.40 2.62
N PRO A 11 -6.98 -10.18 3.44
CA PRO A 11 -6.36 -10.84 4.59
C PRO A 11 -5.35 -11.90 4.15
N GLU A 12 -4.12 -11.79 4.63
CA GLU A 12 -3.08 -12.81 4.47
C GLU A 12 -3.09 -13.76 5.66
N TYR A 13 -2.70 -15.02 5.43
CA TYR A 13 -2.69 -16.06 6.45
C TYR A 13 -1.36 -16.82 6.42
N PRO A 14 -0.87 -17.28 7.59
CA PRO A 14 0.34 -18.09 7.64
C PRO A 14 0.13 -19.44 6.94
N ILE A 15 1.22 -20.05 6.47
CA ILE A 15 1.21 -21.37 5.80
C ILE A 15 0.55 -22.46 6.66
N ALA A 16 0.64 -22.33 7.99
CA ALA A 16 0.04 -23.25 8.96
C ALA A 16 -1.45 -22.94 9.28
N ALA A 17 -2.12 -22.09 8.51
CA ALA A 17 -3.48 -21.67 8.79
C ALA A 17 -4.48 -22.83 8.73
N ILE A 18 -5.35 -22.87 9.74
CA ILE A 18 -6.46 -23.80 9.83
C ILE A 18 -7.70 -23.08 9.33
N TYR A 19 -8.42 -23.71 8.40
CA TYR A 19 -9.63 -23.15 7.81
C TYR A 19 -10.63 -22.69 8.89
N ARG A 20 -11.00 -21.40 8.85
CA ARG A 20 -11.88 -20.70 9.81
C ARG A 20 -11.41 -20.63 11.27
N ASN A 21 -10.18 -21.05 11.57
CA ASN A 21 -9.66 -21.09 12.93
C ASN A 21 -8.30 -20.40 13.11
N THR A 22 -7.81 -19.74 12.06
CA THR A 22 -6.62 -18.88 12.12
C THR A 22 -7.05 -17.47 11.79
N ALA A 23 -6.69 -16.52 12.65
CA ALA A 23 -6.87 -15.10 12.35
C ALA A 23 -5.87 -14.69 11.25
N PRO A 24 -6.23 -13.75 10.37
CA PRO A 24 -5.30 -13.23 9.39
C PRO A 24 -4.19 -12.42 10.05
N ASP A 25 -3.09 -12.24 9.32
CA ASP A 25 -1.98 -11.42 9.77
C ASP A 25 -2.44 -9.97 9.94
N PRO A 26 -2.10 -9.31 11.08
CA PRO A 26 -2.57 -7.97 11.36
C PRO A 26 -1.89 -6.96 10.44
N THR A 27 -2.68 -6.18 9.70
CA THR A 27 -2.21 -5.06 8.88
C THR A 27 -2.16 -3.74 9.64
N SER A 28 -2.22 -3.77 10.96
CA SER A 28 -2.36 -2.57 11.80
C SER A 28 -1.49 -2.66 13.05
N PRO A 29 -1.01 -1.53 13.58
CA PRO A 29 -0.02 -1.57 14.65
C PRO A 29 -0.64 -2.05 15.95
N TRP A 30 0.20 -2.59 16.84
CA TRP A 30 -0.18 -2.78 18.24
C TRP A 30 -0.52 -1.44 18.89
N VAL A 31 -1.45 -1.47 19.84
CA VAL A 31 -1.78 -0.29 20.64
C VAL A 31 -0.75 -0.06 21.74
N MET A 32 -0.48 1.21 22.06
CA MET A 32 0.36 1.57 23.18
C MET A 32 -0.29 1.18 24.53
N PRO A 33 0.51 0.94 25.59
CA PRO A 33 0.00 0.85 26.95
C PRO A 33 -0.77 2.12 27.33
N GLY A 34 -1.93 1.95 27.96
CA GLY A 34 -2.79 3.10 28.26
C GLY A 34 -4.20 2.71 28.70
N GLN A 35 -5.03 3.74 28.89
CA GLN A 35 -6.44 3.58 29.18
C GLN A 35 -7.24 3.63 27.88
N TYR A 36 -8.02 2.59 27.64
CA TYR A 36 -8.87 2.44 26.47
C TYR A 36 -10.31 2.23 26.93
N THR A 37 -11.23 2.51 26.02
CA THR A 37 -12.66 2.26 26.22
C THR A 37 -13.13 1.32 25.12
N VAL A 38 -13.65 0.17 25.52
CA VAL A 38 -14.25 -0.79 24.60
C VAL A 38 -15.73 -0.45 24.46
N VAL A 39 -16.17 -0.21 23.23
CA VAL A 39 -17.56 0.07 22.90
C VAL A 39 -18.10 -1.09 22.07
N LEU A 40 -19.17 -1.73 22.56
CA LEU A 40 -19.89 -2.79 21.85
C LEU A 40 -21.28 -2.29 21.48
N THR A 41 -21.57 -2.22 20.19
CA THR A 41 -22.91 -1.92 19.69
C THR A 41 -23.54 -3.20 19.16
N ALA A 42 -24.62 -3.66 19.79
CA ALA A 42 -25.35 -4.88 19.41
C ALA A 42 -26.85 -4.67 19.55
N SER A 43 -27.63 -5.06 18.53
CA SER A 43 -29.09 -4.98 18.54
C SER A 43 -29.66 -3.60 18.91
N GLY A 44 -28.98 -2.52 18.52
CA GLY A 44 -29.38 -1.14 18.83
C GLY A 44 -29.02 -0.64 20.23
N ALA A 45 -28.38 -1.46 21.07
CA ALA A 45 -27.84 -1.07 22.37
C ALA A 45 -26.31 -0.88 22.29
N THR A 46 -25.81 0.11 23.03
CA THR A 46 -24.37 0.40 23.14
C THR A 46 -23.91 0.13 24.57
N PHE A 47 -22.92 -0.75 24.71
CA PHE A 47 -22.27 -1.09 25.96
C PHE A 47 -20.85 -0.51 25.97
N THR A 48 -20.40 -0.04 27.13
CA THR A 48 -19.10 0.63 27.25
C THR A 48 -18.38 0.14 28.50
N GLN A 49 -17.12 -0.28 28.35
CA GLN A 49 -16.30 -0.79 29.44
C GLN A 49 -14.88 -0.20 29.36
N PRO A 50 -14.35 0.40 30.45
CA PRO A 50 -12.95 0.79 30.50
C PRO A 50 -12.03 -0.44 30.52
N LEU A 51 -10.91 -0.33 29.80
CA LEU A 51 -9.87 -1.34 29.66
C LEU A 51 -8.51 -0.68 29.88
N VAL A 52 -7.68 -1.23 30.78
CA VAL A 52 -6.31 -0.76 30.97
C VAL A 52 -5.36 -1.74 30.29
N VAL A 53 -4.68 -1.27 29.24
CA VAL A 53 -3.62 -2.02 28.56
C VAL A 53 -2.30 -1.75 29.26
N LYS A 54 -1.60 -2.81 29.65
CA LYS A 54 -0.28 -2.76 30.30
C LYS A 54 0.71 -3.59 29.51
N MET A 55 1.99 -3.22 29.58
CA MET A 55 3.05 -4.07 29.04
C MET A 55 3.18 -5.37 29.81
N ASP A 56 3.62 -6.41 29.10
CA ASP A 56 4.08 -7.64 29.74
C ASP A 56 5.24 -7.31 30.70
N PRO A 57 5.16 -7.70 31.99
CA PRO A 57 6.20 -7.40 32.99
C PRO A 57 7.62 -7.88 32.64
N ARG A 58 7.73 -8.81 31.70
CA ARG A 58 9.01 -9.34 31.20
C ARG A 58 9.69 -8.37 30.22
N VAL A 59 8.93 -7.52 29.55
CA VAL A 59 9.46 -6.50 28.64
C VAL A 59 10.13 -5.40 29.47
N LYS A 60 11.40 -5.12 29.16
CA LYS A 60 12.21 -4.09 29.85
C LYS A 60 12.36 -2.81 29.05
N THR A 61 11.81 -2.78 27.85
CA THR A 61 11.78 -1.62 26.96
C THR A 61 11.04 -0.46 27.62
N SER A 62 11.61 0.74 27.52
CA SER A 62 11.01 1.92 28.13
C SER A 62 9.74 2.34 27.37
N LEU A 63 8.82 3.04 28.03
CA LEU A 63 7.64 3.59 27.36
C LEU A 63 8.00 4.57 26.23
N ALA A 64 9.10 5.31 26.37
CA ALA A 64 9.58 6.21 25.33
C ALA A 64 10.03 5.44 24.09
N ASP A 65 10.70 4.30 24.26
CA ASP A 65 11.17 3.47 23.16
C ASP A 65 10.02 2.75 22.45
N LEU A 66 9.05 2.24 23.20
CA LEU A 66 7.78 1.72 22.66
C LEU A 66 7.02 2.82 21.91
N GLY A 67 7.04 4.05 22.42
CA GLY A 67 6.47 5.21 21.74
C GLY A 67 7.11 5.46 20.38
N ARG A 68 8.45 5.39 20.29
CA ARG A 68 9.18 5.53 19.02
C ARG A 68 8.85 4.42 18.02
N GLN A 69 8.76 3.17 18.49
CA GLN A 69 8.32 2.04 17.69
C GLN A 69 6.91 2.26 17.15
N PHE A 70 5.99 2.64 18.03
CA PHE A 70 4.59 2.90 17.66
C PHE A 70 4.47 4.04 16.66
N GLU A 71 5.17 5.15 16.86
CA GLU A 71 5.13 6.31 15.96
C GLU A 71 5.57 5.94 14.54
N GLN A 72 6.69 5.21 14.39
CA GLN A 72 7.14 4.74 13.08
C GLN A 72 6.15 3.76 12.45
N SER A 73 5.57 2.87 13.26
CA SER A 73 4.56 1.91 12.80
C SER A 73 3.29 2.60 12.32
N GLU A 74 2.85 3.63 13.05
CA GLU A 74 1.67 4.44 12.72
C GLU A 74 1.89 5.24 11.43
N GLN A 75 3.10 5.78 11.22
CA GLN A 75 3.46 6.46 9.99
C GLN A 75 3.35 5.53 8.78
N LEU A 76 3.90 4.31 8.85
CA LEU A 76 3.78 3.32 7.78
C LEU A 76 2.32 2.87 7.57
N TYR A 77 1.59 2.64 8.65
CA TYR A 77 0.17 2.26 8.61
C TYR A 77 -0.69 3.30 7.85
N LYS A 78 -0.45 4.59 8.06
CA LYS A 78 -1.18 5.68 7.37
C LYS A 78 -0.90 5.74 5.87
N GLU A 79 0.31 5.39 5.44
CA GLU A 79 0.72 5.41 4.02
C GLU A 79 0.29 4.15 3.26
N TRP A 80 -0.06 3.07 3.97
CA TRP A 80 -0.32 1.77 3.36
C TRP A 80 -1.53 1.78 2.42
N ALA A 81 -2.71 2.22 2.88
CA ALA A 81 -3.91 2.27 2.04
C ALA A 81 -3.75 3.16 0.79
N PRO A 82 -3.24 4.41 0.90
CA PRO A 82 -2.95 5.24 -0.27
C PRO A 82 -2.04 4.57 -1.29
N LEU A 83 -0.93 3.97 -0.84
CA LEU A 83 0.00 3.27 -1.74
C LEU A 83 -0.63 2.04 -2.38
N ASN A 84 -1.44 1.29 -1.64
CA ASN A 84 -2.15 0.14 -2.20
C ASN A 84 -3.11 0.57 -3.31
N SER A 85 -3.84 1.68 -3.12
CA SER A 85 -4.71 2.23 -4.16
C SER A 85 -3.93 2.66 -5.41
N ILE A 86 -2.76 3.29 -5.26
CA ILE A 86 -1.90 3.63 -6.40
C ILE A 86 -1.42 2.34 -7.10
N ASN A 87 -1.01 1.32 -6.34
CA ASN A 87 -0.57 0.04 -6.87
C ASN A 87 -1.66 -0.66 -7.72
N GLU A 88 -2.89 -0.67 -7.24
CA GLU A 88 -4.05 -1.21 -7.98
C GLU A 88 -4.32 -0.43 -9.27
N ARG A 89 -4.24 0.91 -9.23
CA ARG A 89 -4.41 1.77 -10.40
C ARG A 89 -3.33 1.50 -11.45
N ILE A 90 -2.06 1.41 -11.05
CA ILE A 90 -0.94 1.08 -11.94
C ILE A 90 -1.16 -0.28 -12.61
N ASN A 91 -1.51 -1.31 -11.84
CA ASN A 91 -1.77 -2.65 -12.36
C ASN A 91 -2.95 -2.66 -13.35
N SER A 92 -4.02 -1.94 -13.04
CA SER A 92 -5.17 -1.79 -13.94
C SER A 92 -4.79 -1.11 -15.26
N LEU A 93 -4.02 -0.02 -15.22
CA LEU A 93 -3.55 0.67 -16.42
C LEU A 93 -2.64 -0.23 -17.26
N GLY A 94 -1.69 -0.94 -16.62
CA GLY A 94 -0.83 -1.91 -17.29
C GLY A 94 -1.64 -2.98 -18.03
N ALA A 95 -2.65 -3.56 -17.37
CA ALA A 95 -3.52 -4.57 -17.98
C ALA A 95 -4.36 -4.01 -19.15
N GLN A 96 -4.81 -2.76 -19.07
CA GLN A 96 -5.53 -2.11 -20.18
C GLN A 96 -4.62 -1.87 -21.37
N ILE A 97 -3.38 -1.40 -21.15
CA ILE A 97 -2.40 -1.18 -22.22
C ILE A 97 -2.04 -2.50 -22.90
N THR A 98 -1.80 -3.58 -22.15
CA THR A 98 -1.55 -4.91 -22.72
C THR A 98 -2.70 -5.37 -23.62
N LYS A 99 -3.96 -5.08 -23.27
CA LYS A 99 -5.13 -5.42 -24.09
C LYS A 99 -5.28 -4.52 -25.32
N LEU A 100 -4.86 -3.25 -25.25
CA LEU A 100 -4.96 -2.29 -26.35
C LEU A 100 -3.83 -2.44 -27.37
N ARG A 101 -2.64 -2.84 -26.94
CA ARG A 101 -1.44 -2.93 -27.78
C ARG A 101 -1.66 -3.70 -29.11
N PRO A 102 -2.28 -4.89 -29.14
CA PRO A 102 -2.53 -5.61 -30.40
C PRO A 102 -3.46 -4.85 -31.36
N ARG A 103 -4.40 -4.06 -30.82
CA ARG A 103 -5.33 -3.23 -31.62
C ARG A 103 -4.64 -2.01 -32.23
N ALA A 104 -3.47 -1.64 -31.71
CA ALA A 104 -2.67 -0.52 -32.19
C ALA A 104 -1.56 -0.97 -33.16
N GLU A 105 -1.37 -2.26 -33.46
CA GLU A 105 -0.23 -2.78 -34.26
C GLU A 105 -0.12 -2.19 -35.69
N GLY A 106 -1.16 -1.53 -36.20
CA GLY A 106 -1.12 -0.78 -37.47
C GLY A 106 -0.82 0.73 -37.34
N ASN A 107 -0.69 1.26 -36.12
CA ASN A 107 -0.51 2.68 -35.83
C ASN A 107 0.77 2.89 -35.00
N SER A 108 1.89 2.99 -35.70
CA SER A 108 3.23 3.11 -35.08
C SER A 108 3.33 4.24 -34.04
N PRO A 109 2.81 5.47 -34.29
CA PRO A 109 2.78 6.53 -33.27
C PRO A 109 2.09 6.10 -31.95
N ILE A 110 0.90 5.49 -32.03
CA ILE A 110 0.16 5.07 -30.83
C ILE A 110 0.89 3.93 -30.10
N THR A 111 1.48 2.98 -30.82
CA THR A 111 2.26 1.92 -30.18
C THR A 111 3.46 2.47 -29.42
N ALA A 112 4.13 3.49 -29.95
CA ALA A 112 5.25 4.15 -29.28
C ALA A 112 4.81 4.89 -28.01
N GLU A 113 3.65 5.54 -28.03
CA GLU A 113 3.08 6.24 -26.87
C GLU A 113 2.66 5.27 -25.76
N LEU A 114 2.02 4.14 -26.13
CA LEU A 114 1.69 3.08 -25.19
C LEU A 114 2.95 2.47 -24.54
N ASP A 115 4.03 2.30 -25.31
CA ASP A 115 5.31 1.81 -24.82
C ASP A 115 6.00 2.81 -23.90
N ALA A 116 6.00 4.10 -24.26
CA ALA A 116 6.55 5.17 -23.44
C ALA A 116 5.80 5.29 -22.10
N PHE A 117 4.47 5.22 -22.13
CA PHE A 117 3.65 5.26 -20.92
C PHE A 117 3.85 4.01 -20.05
N THR A 118 3.94 2.83 -20.65
CA THR A 118 4.28 1.59 -19.94
C THR A 118 5.63 1.72 -19.23
N LYS A 119 6.64 2.25 -19.92
CA LYS A 119 7.96 2.50 -19.33
C LYS A 119 7.88 3.48 -18.15
N LYS A 120 7.09 4.55 -18.26
CA LYS A 120 6.88 5.51 -17.17
C LYS A 120 6.25 4.87 -15.93
N LEU A 121 5.26 3.98 -16.12
CA LEU A 121 4.68 3.19 -15.03
C LEU A 121 5.71 2.25 -14.39
N GLN A 122 6.53 1.57 -15.19
CA GLN A 122 7.60 0.68 -14.70
C GLN A 122 8.68 1.44 -13.91
N GLU A 123 9.06 2.63 -14.36
CA GLU A 123 9.99 3.51 -13.64
C GLU A 123 9.40 3.97 -12.30
N LEU A 124 8.09 4.23 -12.23
CA LEU A 124 7.41 4.59 -11.00
C LEU A 124 7.39 3.43 -10.00
N THR A 125 7.20 2.19 -10.46
CA THR A 125 7.18 1.02 -9.57
C THR A 125 8.55 0.69 -8.99
N GLY A 126 9.62 1.14 -9.64
CA GLY A 126 11.00 0.80 -9.27
C GLY A 126 11.33 -0.67 -9.51
N ALA A 127 10.51 -1.38 -10.31
CA ALA A 127 10.77 -2.76 -10.69
C ALA A 127 11.98 -2.83 -11.64
N ALA A 128 12.99 -3.63 -11.29
CA ALA A 128 14.12 -3.87 -12.16
C ALA A 128 13.73 -4.88 -13.25
N ASN A 129 13.67 -4.44 -14.50
CA ASN A 129 13.40 -5.27 -15.70
C ASN A 129 12.13 -6.15 -15.62
N PRO A 130 10.94 -5.58 -15.38
CA PRO A 130 9.69 -6.34 -15.45
C PRO A 130 9.50 -6.91 -16.85
N ARG A 131 9.08 -8.19 -16.95
CA ARG A 131 8.77 -8.82 -18.23
C ARG A 131 7.42 -8.31 -18.75
N PRO A 132 7.20 -8.32 -20.07
CA PRO A 132 5.88 -8.04 -20.63
C PRO A 132 4.83 -8.98 -20.03
N GLY A 133 3.82 -8.42 -19.35
CA GLY A 133 2.76 -9.18 -18.68
C GLY A 133 2.97 -9.40 -17.18
N ASP A 134 4.12 -9.03 -16.61
CA ASP A 134 4.31 -9.03 -15.16
C ASP A 134 3.42 -7.98 -14.50
N SER A 135 2.94 -8.28 -13.28
CA SER A 135 2.26 -7.29 -12.45
C SER A 135 3.24 -6.18 -12.06
N LEU A 136 2.82 -4.93 -12.25
CA LEU A 136 3.58 -3.75 -11.91
C LEU A 136 3.35 -3.41 -10.44
N ASN A 137 4.11 -4.06 -9.56
CA ASN A 137 4.02 -3.83 -8.13
C ASN A 137 4.96 -2.71 -7.66
N LEU A 138 4.43 -1.76 -6.89
CA LEU A 138 5.20 -0.70 -6.26
C LEU A 138 6.23 -1.30 -5.28
N GLY A 139 7.52 -1.16 -5.59
CA GLY A 139 8.59 -1.62 -4.70
C GLY A 139 8.57 -0.94 -3.34
N VAL A 140 8.11 0.31 -3.26
CA VAL A 140 7.92 1.04 -1.98
C VAL A 140 6.84 0.40 -1.10
N LEU A 141 5.78 -0.16 -1.69
CA LEU A 141 4.71 -0.83 -0.95
C LEU A 141 5.23 -2.13 -0.32
N ILE A 142 6.01 -2.91 -1.07
CA ILE A 142 6.64 -4.15 -0.56
C ILE A 142 7.57 -3.82 0.61
N ARG A 143 8.43 -2.79 0.46
CA ARG A 143 9.33 -2.36 1.55
C ARG A 143 8.57 -1.83 2.76
N LEU A 144 7.46 -1.12 2.56
CA LEU A 144 6.58 -0.68 3.65
C LEU A 144 6.07 -1.87 4.44
N GLN A 145 5.53 -2.89 3.77
CA GLN A 145 5.02 -4.10 4.39
C GLN A 145 6.12 -4.82 5.20
N THR A 146 7.32 -4.96 4.63
CA THR A 146 8.47 -5.57 5.31
C THR A 146 8.88 -4.78 6.56
N LEU A 147 9.09 -3.46 6.44
CA LEU A 147 9.50 -2.63 7.59
C LEU A 147 8.42 -2.56 8.66
N PHE A 148 7.15 -2.51 8.26
CA PHE A 148 6.03 -2.58 9.19
C PHE A 148 6.06 -3.89 9.97
N GLY A 149 6.22 -5.03 9.27
CA GLY A 149 6.37 -6.34 9.90
C GLY A 149 7.51 -6.38 10.92
N ILE A 150 8.71 -5.94 10.52
CA ILE A 150 9.89 -5.86 11.41
C ILE A 150 9.59 -5.02 12.67
N LEU A 151 8.89 -3.89 12.51
CA LEU A 151 8.49 -3.05 13.64
C LEU A 151 7.44 -3.73 14.53
N GLN A 152 6.68 -4.71 14.06
CA GLN A 152 5.65 -5.40 14.86
C GLN A 152 6.12 -6.71 15.50
N GLU A 153 7.32 -7.21 15.17
CA GLU A 153 7.80 -8.52 15.62
C GLU A 153 8.16 -8.58 17.12
N VAL A 154 8.69 -7.49 17.68
CA VAL A 154 9.24 -7.48 19.06
C VAL A 154 8.91 -6.18 19.78
N ASP A 155 8.62 -6.26 21.08
CA ASP A 155 8.38 -5.10 21.95
C ASP A 155 9.71 -4.41 22.34
N ALA A 156 10.42 -3.83 21.37
CA ALA A 156 11.74 -3.23 21.55
C ALA A 156 11.90 -1.92 20.76
N ALA A 157 12.87 -1.10 21.18
CA ALA A 157 13.25 0.10 20.44
C ALA A 157 13.63 -0.26 19.00
N PRO A 158 13.16 0.49 17.98
CA PRO A 158 13.63 0.29 16.61
C PRO A 158 15.14 0.50 16.53
N THR A 159 15.83 -0.39 15.83
CA THR A 159 17.27 -0.23 15.61
C THR A 159 17.52 1.04 14.78
N PRO A 160 18.73 1.65 14.87
CA PRO A 160 19.07 2.81 14.04
C PRO A 160 18.90 2.53 12.54
N GLN A 161 19.18 1.30 12.09
CA GLN A 161 19.05 0.87 10.70
C GLN A 161 17.57 0.83 10.27
N VAL A 162 16.68 0.29 11.10
CA VAL A 162 15.23 0.27 10.80
C VAL A 162 14.69 1.69 10.79
N SER A 163 15.08 2.53 11.75
CA SER A 163 14.64 3.93 11.80
C SER A 163 15.06 4.71 10.55
N ALA A 164 16.33 4.59 10.15
CA ALA A 164 16.82 5.23 8.93
C ALA A 164 16.12 4.68 7.67
N ALA A 165 15.80 3.38 7.63
CA ALA A 165 15.07 2.78 6.52
C ALA A 165 13.63 3.32 6.42
N VAL A 166 12.94 3.54 7.54
CA VAL A 166 11.61 4.16 7.58
C VAL A 166 11.67 5.60 7.05
N GLU A 167 12.64 6.40 7.49
CA GLU A 167 12.82 7.78 7.02
C GLU A 167 13.13 7.85 5.52
N ASN A 168 13.97 6.94 5.02
CA ASN A 168 14.26 6.82 3.59
C ASN A 168 13.01 6.45 2.81
N LEU A 169 12.27 5.43 3.29
CA LEU A 169 11.05 4.98 2.66
C LEU A 169 10.01 6.11 2.58
N GLN A 170 9.86 6.92 3.62
CA GLN A 170 8.95 8.08 3.57
C GLN A 170 9.33 9.10 2.50
N ARG A 171 10.63 9.34 2.27
CA ARG A 171 11.07 10.21 1.18
C ARG A 171 10.73 9.61 -0.18
N GLU A 172 10.91 8.31 -0.35
CA GLU A 172 10.54 7.59 -1.57
C GLU A 172 9.02 7.61 -1.81
N ILE A 173 8.21 7.39 -0.77
CA ILE A 173 6.75 7.46 -0.84
C ILE A 173 6.28 8.84 -1.30
N ARG A 174 6.85 9.92 -0.76
CA ARG A 174 6.55 11.29 -1.23
C ARG A 174 6.86 11.47 -2.71
N SER A 175 8.03 11.01 -3.15
CA SER A 175 8.42 11.06 -4.56
C SER A 175 7.47 10.25 -5.46
N VAL A 176 7.07 9.05 -5.04
CA VAL A 176 6.09 8.22 -5.77
C VAL A 176 4.73 8.91 -5.85
N ASN A 177 4.25 9.47 -4.75
CA ASN A 177 2.97 10.20 -4.71
C ASN A 177 2.99 11.43 -5.64
N GLU A 178 4.08 12.20 -5.66
CA GLU A 178 4.23 13.35 -6.55
C GLU A 178 4.25 12.94 -8.02
N ARG A 179 5.03 11.91 -8.37
CA ARG A 179 5.10 11.39 -9.74
C ARG A 179 3.77 10.79 -10.19
N TRP A 180 3.08 10.06 -9.31
CA TRP A 180 1.77 9.50 -9.60
C TRP A 180 0.75 10.61 -9.90
N ARG A 181 0.73 11.70 -9.13
CA ARG A 181 -0.16 12.85 -9.39
C ARG A 181 0.05 13.45 -10.78
N VAL A 182 1.29 13.51 -11.27
CA VAL A 182 1.56 13.99 -12.64
C VAL A 182 1.01 13.02 -13.68
N ILE A 183 1.21 11.71 -13.48
CA ILE A 183 0.67 10.67 -14.36
C ILE A 183 -0.85 10.75 -14.44
N GLU A 184 -1.48 10.82 -13.28
CA GLU A 184 -2.93 10.85 -13.12
C GLU A 184 -3.55 12.11 -13.77
N SER A 185 -2.97 13.28 -13.50
CA SER A 185 -3.56 14.55 -13.92
C SER A 185 -3.24 14.96 -15.36
N GLN A 186 -2.11 14.51 -15.91
CA GLN A 186 -1.60 14.97 -17.21
C GLN A 186 -1.43 13.82 -18.19
N ASP A 187 -0.64 12.80 -17.86
CA ASP A 187 -0.22 11.80 -18.83
C ASP A 187 -1.38 10.90 -19.27
N ILE A 188 -2.27 10.48 -18.34
CA ILE A 188 -3.45 9.68 -18.68
C ILE A 188 -4.36 10.45 -19.63
N ARG A 189 -4.57 11.75 -19.39
CA ARG A 189 -5.43 12.59 -20.25
C ARG A 189 -4.82 12.78 -21.63
N ALA A 190 -3.52 13.04 -21.70
CA ALA A 190 -2.81 13.19 -22.97
C ALA A 190 -2.89 11.90 -23.80
N LEU A 191 -2.66 10.75 -23.17
CA LEU A 191 -2.75 9.45 -23.83
C LEU A 191 -4.19 9.13 -24.27
N ASN A 192 -5.20 9.42 -23.44
CA ASN A 192 -6.60 9.22 -23.82
C ASN A 192 -7.01 10.05 -25.03
N HIS A 193 -6.55 11.31 -25.15
CA HIS A 193 -6.82 12.13 -26.34
C HIS A 193 -6.19 11.52 -27.61
N GLN A 194 -4.97 10.99 -27.51
CA GLN A 194 -4.33 10.28 -28.64
C GLN A 194 -5.06 8.98 -29.00
N LEU A 195 -5.50 8.20 -28.01
CA LEU A 195 -6.27 6.98 -28.21
C LEU A 195 -7.61 7.27 -28.90
N GLN A 196 -8.35 8.29 -28.44
CA GLN A 196 -9.60 8.73 -29.07
C GLN A 196 -9.40 9.14 -30.53
N ALA A 197 -8.36 9.93 -30.82
CA ALA A 197 -8.04 10.37 -32.19
C ALA A 197 -7.71 9.18 -33.12
N ALA A 198 -7.20 8.08 -32.55
CA ALA A 198 -6.94 6.83 -33.25
C ALA A 198 -8.16 5.86 -33.30
N GLY A 199 -9.31 6.25 -32.76
CA GLY A 199 -10.51 5.41 -32.68
C GLY A 199 -10.40 4.24 -31.69
N LEU A 200 -9.46 4.33 -30.75
CA LEU A 200 -9.22 3.32 -29.72
C LEU A 200 -9.94 3.69 -28.41
N GLN A 201 -10.16 2.67 -27.58
CA GLN A 201 -10.78 2.86 -26.27
C GLN A 201 -9.81 3.54 -25.31
N GLU A 202 -10.31 4.50 -24.53
CA GLU A 202 -9.58 5.18 -23.48
C GLU A 202 -9.21 4.27 -22.29
N LEU A 203 -8.14 4.65 -21.60
CA LEU A 203 -7.79 4.10 -20.30
C LEU A 203 -8.76 4.62 -19.25
N LYS A 204 -9.30 3.70 -18.44
CA LYS A 204 -10.20 4.00 -17.33
C LYS A 204 -9.50 3.86 -16.00
N GLU A 205 -9.70 4.82 -15.11
CA GLU A 205 -9.31 4.67 -13.70
C GLU A 205 -10.33 3.81 -12.94
N PRO A 206 -9.89 2.99 -11.96
CA PRO A 206 -10.79 2.33 -11.02
C PRO A 206 -11.71 3.36 -10.34
N GLY A 207 -13.02 3.25 -10.58
CA GLY A 207 -14.04 4.16 -10.02
C GLY A 207 -14.67 5.13 -11.02
N GLN A 208 -14.12 5.29 -12.23
CA GLN A 208 -14.81 5.97 -13.32
C GLN A 208 -15.68 4.96 -14.09
N LYS A 209 -17.00 4.97 -13.81
CA LYS A 209 -18.00 4.26 -14.61
C LYS A 209 -18.15 4.92 -15.97
#